data_AF-A0A920CFH8-F1
#
_entry.id   AF-A0A920CFH8-F1
#
_cell.length_a   1.000
_cell.length_b   1.000
_cell.length_c   1.000
_cell.angle_alpha   90.00
_cell.angle_beta   90.00
_cell.angle_gamma   90.00
#
_symmetry.space_group_name_H-M   'P 1'
#
loop_
_entity.id
_entity.type
_entity.pdbx_description
1 polymer ?
#
loop_
_entity_poly.entity_id
_entity_poly.type
_entity_poly.pdbx_seq_one_letter_code
_entity_poly.pdbx_strand_id
1 'polypeptide(L)'
;MSFNNRKAWKAILFTVISAMILSVLAACEKSDSASPKDKAENNDTSKVVATYKGGKITAKQLETQKKIISFTSPENAQLVNLGYFQDFLVKQMIAFDYLSGKAADSSKKEGEKQADQLIEQNKKNMGDEQFKKELAAQNLKEEDLRNYLVKTMTAMEDMNSKVTEDEIKNKFEANKQDYTVATLHHVLIGLQYGDKKERTKEEALKIAKDVKSQLDKGADFAEIAKTYSDDSATKENGGLYENFTVGQYNINGFKEQVLTLPLNKISDPFETTLGYHIVKVDSRKETTFDQLTKEQKEIIKYNLGAAKIDNFIQNQLKDIIQKIDLPKTDAKQPEDSAKKEKTGSEAKDGKSPQPYTEKVEKAEGTSGK
;
A
#
# COMPACT_ATOMS: atom_id res chain seq x y z
N MET A 1 -25.94 16.10 2.66
CA MET A 1 -25.06 17.06 1.95
C MET A 1 -24.29 16.29 0.90
N SER A 2 -24.38 16.70 -0.37
CA SER A 2 -23.57 16.14 -1.46
C SER A 2 -22.11 16.51 -1.24
N PHE A 3 -21.29 15.55 -0.80
CA PHE A 3 -19.85 15.75 -0.74
C PHE A 3 -19.29 15.71 -2.15
N ASN A 4 -18.85 16.89 -2.60
CA ASN A 4 -18.25 17.10 -3.90
C ASN A 4 -16.87 16.41 -3.94
N ASN A 5 -16.84 15.15 -4.38
CA ASN A 5 -15.68 14.24 -4.37
C ASN A 5 -14.46 14.68 -5.21
N ARG A 6 -14.50 15.83 -5.89
CA ARG A 6 -13.37 16.29 -6.72
C ARG A 6 -12.14 16.76 -5.95
N LYS A 7 -12.23 16.98 -4.62
CA LYS A 7 -11.09 17.47 -3.81
C LYS A 7 -10.30 16.37 -3.09
N ALA A 8 -10.90 15.22 -2.82
CA ALA A 8 -10.25 14.13 -2.07
C ALA A 8 -9.18 13.39 -2.88
N TRP A 9 -9.34 13.29 -4.20
CA TRP A 9 -8.50 12.42 -5.03
C TRP A 9 -7.14 13.03 -5.40
N LYS A 10 -7.01 14.36 -5.32
CA LYS A 10 -5.68 15.00 -5.35
C LYS A 10 -4.80 14.55 -4.18
N ALA A 11 -5.37 14.09 -3.07
CA ALA A 11 -4.61 13.54 -1.95
C ALA A 11 -4.16 12.08 -2.16
N ILE A 12 -4.78 11.31 -3.07
CA ILE A 12 -4.39 9.91 -3.33
C ILE A 12 -3.10 9.85 -4.17
N LEU A 13 -2.86 10.83 -5.04
CA LEU A 13 -1.58 10.98 -5.73
C LEU A 13 -0.38 11.17 -4.77
N PHE A 14 -0.63 11.61 -3.54
CA PHE A 14 0.40 11.80 -2.52
C PHE A 14 0.77 10.51 -1.77
N THR A 15 -0.13 9.53 -1.65
CA THR A 15 0.14 8.31 -0.87
C THR A 15 0.88 7.23 -1.66
N VAL A 16 0.85 7.25 -2.99
CA VAL A 16 1.48 6.18 -3.81
C VAL A 16 3.02 6.30 -3.86
N ILE A 17 3.61 7.43 -3.46
CA ILE A 17 5.07 7.55 -3.34
C ILE A 17 5.62 6.63 -2.22
N SER A 18 4.80 6.21 -1.25
CA SER A 18 5.26 5.47 -0.06
C SER A 18 5.22 3.94 -0.17
N ALA A 19 4.74 3.37 -1.28
CA ALA A 19 4.45 1.93 -1.37
C ALA A 19 5.23 1.17 -2.47
N MET A 20 6.55 1.34 -2.55
CA MET A 20 7.41 0.34 -3.21
C MET A 20 7.86 -0.69 -2.17
N ILE A 21 7.03 -1.72 -1.98
CA ILE A 21 7.33 -2.83 -1.06
C ILE A 21 8.36 -3.76 -1.72
N LEU A 22 9.52 -3.88 -1.07
CA LEU A 22 10.59 -4.83 -1.39
C LEU A 22 10.11 -6.28 -1.27
N SER A 23 10.19 -7.03 -2.37
CA SER A 23 10.34 -8.49 -2.31
C SER A 23 11.36 -8.93 -3.35
N VAL A 24 12.52 -9.40 -2.88
CA VAL A 24 13.65 -9.87 -3.70
C VAL A 24 13.88 -11.35 -3.37
N LEU A 25 13.99 -12.19 -4.39
CA LEU A 25 14.59 -13.54 -4.29
C LEU A 25 15.85 -13.59 -5.15
N ALA A 26 16.88 -14.22 -4.59
CA ALA A 26 18.27 -14.22 -5.04
C ALA A 26 18.57 -15.20 -6.19
N ALA A 27 19.58 -14.88 -7.02
CA ALA A 27 20.58 -15.83 -7.53
C ALA A 27 21.79 -15.13 -8.21
N CYS A 28 22.95 -15.78 -8.10
CA CYS A 28 24.32 -15.26 -8.20
C CYS A 28 24.93 -14.96 -9.60
N GLU A 29 25.85 -13.99 -9.55
CA GLU A 29 27.09 -13.67 -10.31
C GLU A 29 27.65 -14.56 -11.44
N LYS A 30 28.13 -13.89 -12.51
CA LYS A 30 29.57 -13.79 -12.89
C LYS A 30 29.83 -12.68 -13.94
N SER A 31 31.00 -12.06 -13.86
CA SER A 31 31.47 -10.82 -14.51
C SER A 31 32.08 -10.99 -15.91
N ASP A 32 32.08 -9.92 -16.73
CA ASP A 32 33.28 -9.39 -17.42
C ASP A 32 33.01 -8.03 -18.13
N SER A 33 34.08 -7.22 -18.26
CA SER A 33 34.10 -5.76 -18.41
C SER A 33 34.29 -5.20 -19.83
N ALA A 34 33.79 -3.98 -20.12
CA ALA A 34 34.54 -2.83 -20.69
C ALA A 34 33.63 -1.62 -21.07
N SER A 35 34.11 -0.39 -20.80
CA SER A 35 33.56 0.95 -21.13
C SER A 35 34.40 1.61 -22.28
N PRO A 36 34.29 2.92 -22.70
CA PRO A 36 33.47 4.07 -22.24
C PRO A 36 32.95 5.05 -23.35
N LYS A 37 32.18 6.10 -22.95
CA LYS A 37 32.53 7.54 -23.12
C LYS A 37 31.44 8.52 -22.60
N ASP A 38 31.92 9.57 -21.94
CA ASP A 38 31.28 10.53 -21.02
C ASP A 38 30.48 11.68 -21.65
N LYS A 39 29.67 12.37 -20.80
CA LYS A 39 29.59 13.85 -20.77
C LYS A 39 29.01 14.43 -19.46
N ALA A 40 29.66 15.53 -19.03
CA ALA A 40 29.30 16.61 -18.09
C ALA A 40 29.60 16.41 -16.58
N GLU A 41 30.75 16.97 -16.14
CA GLU A 41 31.17 17.10 -14.74
C GLU A 41 30.51 18.30 -14.05
N ASN A 42 29.82 18.03 -12.94
CA ASN A 42 29.53 19.01 -11.89
C ASN A 42 30.64 18.90 -10.83
N ASN A 43 31.22 20.02 -10.42
CA ASN A 43 32.47 20.10 -9.64
C ASN A 43 32.24 19.85 -8.13
N ASP A 44 31.60 18.73 -7.79
CA ASP A 44 31.44 18.22 -6.43
C ASP A 44 32.67 17.36 -6.05
N THR A 45 33.43 17.81 -5.06
CA THR A 45 34.66 17.16 -4.56
C THR A 45 34.39 16.06 -3.52
N SER A 46 33.13 15.79 -3.18
CA SER A 46 32.78 14.74 -2.21
C SER A 46 33.07 13.34 -2.75
N LYS A 47 33.32 12.40 -1.83
CA LYS A 47 33.63 10.99 -2.15
C LYS A 47 32.54 10.41 -3.06
N VAL A 48 32.94 9.75 -4.15
CA VAL A 48 32.02 8.97 -5.00
C VAL A 48 31.63 7.70 -4.26
N VAL A 49 30.32 7.48 -4.10
CA VAL A 49 29.75 6.28 -3.44
C VAL A 49 29.18 5.28 -4.44
N ALA A 50 28.94 5.69 -5.69
CA ALA A 50 28.64 4.76 -6.77
C ALA A 50 28.98 5.34 -8.15
N THR A 51 29.29 4.46 -9.10
CA THR A 51 29.40 4.77 -10.53
C THR A 51 28.48 3.86 -11.33
N TYR A 52 27.91 4.39 -12.40
CA TYR A 52 26.98 3.69 -13.27
C TYR A 52 27.09 4.20 -14.70
N LYS A 53 26.53 3.46 -15.66
CA LYS A 53 26.48 3.88 -17.07
C LYS A 53 25.68 5.18 -17.18
N GLY A 54 26.37 6.30 -17.31
CA GLY A 54 25.76 7.63 -17.43
C GLY A 54 26.01 8.58 -16.26
N GLY A 55 26.70 8.15 -15.20
CA GLY A 55 27.00 9.07 -14.10
C GLY A 55 27.66 8.47 -12.86
N LYS A 56 27.66 9.27 -11.80
CA LYS A 56 28.17 8.92 -10.47
C LYS A 56 27.23 9.46 -9.40
N ILE A 57 27.14 8.76 -8.27
CA ILE A 57 26.50 9.24 -7.05
C ILE A 57 27.59 9.63 -6.05
N THR A 58 27.50 10.84 -5.50
CA THR A 58 28.43 11.35 -4.48
C THR A 58 27.87 11.18 -3.07
N ALA A 59 28.75 11.16 -2.08
CA ALA A 59 28.37 11.10 -0.66
C ALA A 59 27.46 12.27 -0.28
N LYS A 60 27.70 13.46 -0.84
CA LYS A 60 26.84 14.63 -0.64
C LYS A 60 25.43 14.38 -1.18
N GLN A 61 25.30 13.82 -2.38
CA GLN A 61 23.99 13.49 -2.95
C GLN A 61 23.26 12.43 -2.13
N LEU A 62 23.96 11.41 -1.63
CA LEU A 62 23.38 10.40 -0.74
C LEU A 62 22.89 11.04 0.58
N GLU A 63 23.67 11.91 1.20
CA GLU A 63 23.24 12.61 2.43
C GLU A 63 22.05 13.53 2.19
N THR A 64 21.99 14.23 1.04
CA THR A 64 20.79 15.00 0.65
C THR A 64 19.58 14.07 0.49
N GLN A 65 19.74 12.92 -0.18
CA GLN A 65 18.66 11.95 -0.34
C GLN A 65 18.14 11.43 1.01
N LYS A 66 19.02 11.10 1.95
CA LYS A 66 18.64 10.65 3.30
C LYS A 66 17.80 11.71 4.02
N LYS A 67 18.21 12.98 3.96
CA LYS A 67 17.44 14.09 4.54
C LYS A 67 16.07 14.25 3.89
N ILE A 68 15.99 14.11 2.56
CA ILE A 68 14.72 14.16 1.83
C ILE A 68 13.79 13.04 2.31
N ILE A 69 14.29 11.80 2.42
CA ILE A 69 13.49 10.67 2.93
C ILE A 69 13.04 10.91 4.37
N SER A 70 13.91 11.42 5.25
CA SER A 70 13.51 11.77 6.62
C SER A 70 12.48 12.90 6.68
N PHE A 71 12.50 13.83 5.72
CA PHE A 71 11.52 14.91 5.62
C PHE A 71 10.17 14.42 5.08
N THR A 72 10.16 13.60 4.02
CA THR A 72 8.94 13.13 3.38
C THR A 72 8.31 11.91 4.07
N SER A 73 9.11 11.15 4.80
CA SER A 73 8.72 9.90 5.47
C SER A 73 9.46 9.77 6.82
N PRO A 74 9.08 10.57 7.84
CA PRO A 74 9.76 10.60 9.14
C PRO A 74 9.88 9.24 9.84
N GLU A 75 8.95 8.32 9.58
CA GLU A 75 8.97 6.93 10.05
C GLU A 75 10.21 6.16 9.59
N ASN A 76 10.83 6.57 8.48
CA ASN A 76 12.02 5.95 7.91
C ASN A 76 13.33 6.63 8.37
N ALA A 77 13.28 7.66 9.23
CA ALA A 77 14.45 8.44 9.63
C ALA A 77 15.53 7.63 10.38
N GLN A 78 15.19 6.49 10.98
CA GLN A 78 16.17 5.57 11.56
C GLN A 78 16.77 4.63 10.51
N LEU A 79 15.98 4.26 9.50
CA LEU A 79 16.38 3.32 8.45
C LEU A 79 17.44 3.92 7.53
N VAL A 80 17.40 5.24 7.28
CA VAL A 80 18.33 5.94 6.37
C VAL A 80 19.82 5.76 6.74
N ASN A 81 20.13 5.39 7.98
CA ASN A 81 21.50 5.18 8.44
C ASN A 81 21.94 3.70 8.40
N LEU A 82 21.06 2.77 8.06
CA LEU A 82 21.37 1.35 7.96
C LEU A 82 21.99 1.02 6.60
N GLY A 83 23.02 0.17 6.58
CA GLY A 83 23.79 -0.17 5.38
C GLY A 83 22.95 -0.69 4.22
N TYR A 84 22.07 -1.65 4.49
CA TYR A 84 21.18 -2.20 3.47
C TYR A 84 20.24 -1.13 2.90
N PHE A 85 19.81 -0.16 3.73
CA PHE A 85 18.93 0.89 3.28
C PHE A 85 19.69 1.95 2.48
N GLN A 86 20.95 2.25 2.83
CA GLN A 86 21.81 3.09 2.01
C GLN A 86 22.09 2.47 0.64
N ASP A 87 22.34 1.14 0.59
CA ASP A 87 22.48 0.41 -0.68
C ASP A 87 21.19 0.52 -1.52
N PHE A 88 20.03 0.32 -0.89
CA PHE A 88 18.74 0.54 -1.53
C PHE A 88 18.57 1.97 -2.06
N LEU A 89 18.87 3.00 -1.25
CA LEU A 89 18.78 4.40 -1.65
C LEU A 89 19.71 4.70 -2.83
N VAL A 90 20.96 4.24 -2.80
CA VAL A 90 21.90 4.43 -3.92
C VAL A 90 21.36 3.77 -5.19
N LYS A 91 20.86 2.54 -5.11
CA LYS A 91 20.24 1.85 -6.26
C LYS A 91 19.05 2.63 -6.80
N GLN A 92 18.19 3.13 -5.92
CA GLN A 92 17.04 3.95 -6.28
C GLN A 92 17.45 5.28 -6.95
N MET A 93 18.46 5.97 -6.41
CA MET A 93 19.02 7.19 -7.00
C MET A 93 19.56 6.93 -8.41
N ILE A 94 20.33 5.86 -8.60
CA ILE A 94 20.86 5.48 -9.92
C ILE A 94 19.72 5.20 -10.89
N ALA A 95 18.69 4.48 -10.45
CA ALA A 95 17.55 4.18 -11.30
C ALA A 95 16.81 5.44 -11.76
N PHE A 96 16.50 6.37 -10.84
CA PHE A 96 15.82 7.60 -11.20
C PHE A 96 16.69 8.55 -12.04
N ASP A 97 17.98 8.67 -11.74
CA ASP A 97 18.91 9.44 -12.59
C ASP A 97 18.96 8.88 -14.01
N TYR A 98 19.11 7.56 -14.14
CA TYR A 98 19.19 6.89 -15.44
C TYR A 98 17.88 7.01 -16.23
N LEU A 99 16.74 6.68 -15.62
CA LEU A 99 15.44 6.70 -16.27
C LEU A 99 15.01 8.13 -16.64
N SER A 100 15.14 9.09 -15.74
CA SER A 100 14.79 10.49 -16.03
C SER A 100 15.71 11.12 -17.08
N GLY A 101 16.99 10.75 -17.10
CA GLY A 101 17.94 11.16 -18.14
C GLY A 101 17.59 10.62 -19.54
N LYS A 102 16.92 9.46 -19.60
CA LYS A 102 16.47 8.80 -20.85
C LYS A 102 15.03 9.14 -21.23
N ALA A 103 14.29 9.84 -20.37
CA ALA A 103 12.89 10.18 -20.60
C ALA A 103 12.71 11.11 -21.81
N ALA A 104 11.55 10.99 -22.46
CA ALA A 104 11.14 11.93 -23.51
C ALA A 104 11.02 13.36 -22.96
N ASP A 105 11.26 14.37 -23.80
CA ASP A 105 11.19 15.78 -23.38
C ASP A 105 9.79 16.19 -22.91
N SER A 106 8.74 15.56 -23.46
CA SER A 106 7.37 15.72 -22.97
C SER A 106 7.22 15.26 -21.52
N SER A 107 7.82 14.13 -21.16
CA SER A 107 7.78 13.58 -19.80
C SER A 107 8.61 14.39 -18.83
N LYS A 108 9.75 14.95 -19.27
CA LYS A 108 10.54 15.90 -18.46
C LYS A 108 9.73 17.15 -18.13
N LYS A 109 9.11 17.76 -19.14
CA LYS A 109 8.29 18.97 -18.96
C LYS A 109 7.09 18.73 -18.04
N GLU A 110 6.42 17.58 -18.19
CA GLU A 110 5.29 17.26 -17.32
C GLU A 110 5.76 16.89 -15.90
N GLY A 111 6.89 16.19 -15.75
CA GLY A 111 7.51 15.91 -14.45
C GLY A 111 7.89 17.19 -13.69
N GLU A 112 8.45 18.19 -14.37
CA GLU A 112 8.71 19.53 -13.80
C GLU A 112 7.42 20.20 -13.31
N LYS A 113 6.38 20.20 -14.16
CA LYS A 113 5.07 20.76 -13.81
C LYS A 113 4.44 20.06 -12.61
N GLN A 114 4.50 18.73 -12.54
CA GLN A 114 3.98 17.98 -11.40
C GLN A 114 4.75 18.27 -10.11
N ALA A 115 6.08 18.41 -10.19
CA ALA A 115 6.92 18.72 -9.04
C ALA A 115 6.61 20.12 -8.49
N ASP A 116 6.47 21.12 -9.36
CA ASP A 116 6.12 22.49 -8.98
C ASP A 116 4.74 22.54 -8.33
N GLN A 117 3.75 21.85 -8.91
CA GLN A 117 2.41 21.77 -8.35
C GLN A 117 2.38 21.09 -6.98
N LEU A 118 3.21 20.06 -6.77
CA LEU A 118 3.33 19.36 -5.50
C LEU A 118 3.92 20.28 -4.41
N ILE A 119 4.99 21.00 -4.73
CA ILE A 119 5.59 21.97 -3.80
C ILE A 119 4.61 23.09 -3.46
N GLU A 120 3.92 23.65 -4.46
CA GLU A 120 2.92 24.70 -4.25
C GLU A 120 1.77 24.21 -3.35
N GLN A 121 1.29 22.99 -3.56
CA GLN A 121 0.26 22.39 -2.71
C GLN A 121 0.74 22.16 -1.28
N ASN A 122 1.97 21.69 -1.09
CA ASN A 122 2.56 21.52 0.24
C ASN A 122 2.65 22.86 0.97
N LYS A 123 3.16 23.90 0.31
CA LYS A 123 3.19 25.28 0.83
C LYS A 123 1.80 25.79 1.19
N LYS A 124 0.79 25.50 0.37
CA LYS A 124 -0.60 25.91 0.64
C LYS A 124 -1.19 25.19 1.86
N ASN A 125 -0.85 23.92 2.06
CA ASN A 125 -1.39 23.11 3.15
C ASN A 125 -0.78 23.45 4.51
N MET A 126 0.54 23.71 4.57
CA MET A 126 1.23 24.00 5.83
C MET A 126 1.61 25.47 6.06
N GLY A 127 1.54 26.29 5.02
CA GLY A 127 2.07 27.67 5.01
C GLY A 127 3.51 27.72 4.48
N ASP A 128 3.80 28.67 3.60
CA ASP A 128 5.13 28.78 2.93
C ASP A 128 6.28 28.94 3.92
N GLU A 129 6.12 29.81 4.93
CA GLU A 129 7.16 30.03 5.94
C GLU A 129 7.39 28.80 6.82
N GLN A 130 6.33 28.07 7.17
CA GLN A 130 6.45 26.82 7.91
C GLN A 130 7.12 25.74 7.05
N PHE A 131 6.76 25.63 5.77
CA PHE A 131 7.40 24.70 4.83
C PHE A 131 8.91 24.95 4.71
N LYS A 132 9.32 26.21 4.51
CA LYS A 132 10.75 26.58 4.47
C LYS A 132 11.46 26.27 5.79
N LYS A 133 10.80 26.53 6.92
CA LYS A 133 11.34 26.25 8.26
C LYS A 133 11.57 24.74 8.48
N GLU A 134 10.62 23.90 8.10
CA GLU A 134 10.75 22.44 8.23
C GLU A 134 11.86 21.87 7.32
N LEU A 135 11.98 22.38 6.09
CA LEU A 135 13.11 22.02 5.22
C LEU A 135 14.46 22.45 5.83
N ALA A 136 14.54 23.68 6.34
CA ALA A 136 15.74 24.20 6.97
C ALA A 136 16.13 23.40 8.23
N ALA A 137 15.14 22.92 9.00
CA ALA A 137 15.38 22.06 10.16
C ALA A 137 16.09 20.74 9.78
N GLN A 138 15.88 20.25 8.56
CA GLN A 138 16.57 19.08 7.99
C GLN A 138 17.84 19.44 7.20
N ASN A 139 18.25 20.72 7.21
CA ASN A 139 19.33 21.24 6.37
C ASN A 139 19.11 20.96 4.87
N LEU A 140 17.87 21.16 4.40
CA LEU A 140 17.45 21.08 3.01
C LEU A 140 17.06 22.44 2.47
N LYS A 141 17.29 22.64 1.16
CA LYS A 141 16.70 23.72 0.39
C LYS A 141 15.48 23.21 -0.37
N GLU A 142 14.58 24.11 -0.70
CA GLU A 142 13.44 23.80 -1.59
C GLU A 142 13.90 23.24 -2.94
N GLU A 143 15.02 23.74 -3.47
CA GLU A 143 15.63 23.25 -4.71
C GLU A 143 16.08 21.77 -4.59
N ASP A 144 16.57 21.33 -3.43
CA ASP A 144 16.97 19.94 -3.21
C ASP A 144 15.75 19.01 -3.33
N LEU A 145 14.64 19.39 -2.68
CA LEU A 145 13.38 18.66 -2.76
C LEU A 145 12.81 18.70 -4.18
N ARG A 146 12.83 19.87 -4.83
CA ARG A 146 12.36 20.03 -6.21
C ARG A 146 13.13 19.12 -7.16
N ASN A 147 14.45 19.12 -7.10
CA ASN A 147 15.28 18.29 -7.97
C ASN A 147 15.00 16.79 -7.79
N TYR A 148 14.75 16.34 -6.55
CA TYR A 148 14.31 14.97 -6.29
C TYR A 148 12.93 14.66 -6.92
N LEU A 149 11.95 15.55 -6.72
CA LEU A 149 10.60 15.39 -7.25
C LEU A 149 10.58 15.39 -8.79
N VAL A 150 11.32 16.30 -9.43
CA VAL A 150 11.42 16.37 -10.89
C VAL A 150 11.93 15.05 -11.46
N LYS A 151 12.99 14.47 -10.88
CA LYS A 151 13.55 13.20 -11.36
C LYS A 151 12.56 12.04 -11.21
N THR A 152 11.94 11.91 -10.03
CA THR A 152 11.01 10.81 -9.75
C THR A 152 9.75 10.91 -10.60
N MET A 153 9.17 12.10 -10.72
CA MET A 153 7.97 12.34 -11.52
C MET A 153 8.24 12.24 -13.03
N THR A 154 9.40 12.69 -13.50
CA THR A 154 9.80 12.51 -14.91
C THR A 154 9.90 11.03 -15.28
N ALA A 155 10.57 10.23 -14.44
CA ALA A 155 10.70 8.79 -14.69
C ALA A 155 9.33 8.09 -14.64
N MET A 156 8.48 8.48 -13.69
CA MET A 156 7.12 7.95 -13.58
C MET A 156 6.27 8.31 -14.80
N GLU A 157 6.29 9.58 -15.23
CA GLU A 157 5.56 10.03 -16.41
C GLU A 157 6.03 9.33 -17.69
N ASP A 158 7.33 9.14 -17.85
CA ASP A 158 7.90 8.40 -18.97
C ASP A 158 7.44 6.93 -18.97
N MET A 159 7.44 6.25 -17.82
CA MET A 159 6.93 4.88 -17.72
C MET A 159 5.42 4.80 -17.93
N ASN A 160 4.65 5.74 -17.39
CA ASN A 160 3.21 5.84 -17.60
C ASN A 160 2.87 6.05 -19.09
N SER A 161 3.64 6.88 -19.80
CA SER A 161 3.44 7.12 -21.24
C SER A 161 3.65 5.87 -22.10
N LYS A 162 4.41 4.90 -21.58
CA LYS A 162 4.71 3.61 -22.23
C LYS A 162 3.70 2.52 -21.87
N VAL A 163 2.73 2.78 -20.99
CA VAL A 163 1.66 1.84 -20.67
C VAL A 163 0.59 1.91 -21.75
N THR A 164 0.28 0.76 -22.33
CA THR A 164 -0.73 0.59 -23.38
C THR A 164 -2.13 0.32 -22.81
N GLU A 165 -3.19 0.61 -23.58
CA GLU A 165 -4.57 0.28 -23.19
C GLU A 165 -4.74 -1.23 -22.97
N ASP A 166 -4.05 -2.06 -23.74
CA ASP A 166 -4.07 -3.53 -23.57
C ASP A 166 -3.45 -3.96 -22.23
N GLU A 167 -2.37 -3.31 -21.78
CA GLU A 167 -1.81 -3.58 -20.45
C GLU A 167 -2.79 -3.17 -19.34
N ILE A 168 -3.47 -2.01 -19.48
CA ILE A 168 -4.49 -1.55 -18.54
C ILE A 168 -5.64 -2.57 -18.50
N LYS A 169 -6.12 -3.00 -19.66
CA LYS A 169 -7.19 -4.00 -19.79
C LYS A 169 -6.78 -5.33 -19.18
N ASN A 170 -5.61 -5.86 -19.51
CA ASN A 170 -5.11 -7.12 -18.96
C ASN A 170 -4.96 -7.05 -17.43
N LYS A 171 -4.46 -5.93 -16.90
CA LYS A 171 -4.34 -5.72 -15.45
C LYS A 171 -5.70 -5.66 -14.77
N PHE A 172 -6.68 -5.00 -15.39
CA PHE A 172 -8.06 -4.97 -14.94
C PHE A 172 -8.67 -6.38 -14.93
N GLU A 173 -8.61 -7.12 -16.04
CA GLU A 173 -9.21 -8.46 -16.14
C GLU A 173 -8.60 -9.44 -15.13
N ALA A 174 -7.28 -9.38 -14.92
CA ALA A 174 -6.60 -10.18 -13.91
C ALA A 174 -7.07 -9.91 -12.47
N ASN A 175 -7.66 -8.73 -12.21
CA ASN A 175 -8.12 -8.30 -10.89
C ASN A 175 -9.57 -7.80 -10.92
N LYS A 176 -10.39 -8.30 -11.86
CA LYS A 176 -11.73 -7.76 -12.14
C LYS A 176 -12.63 -7.67 -10.90
N GLN A 177 -12.46 -8.62 -9.98
CA GLN A 177 -13.20 -8.66 -8.72
C GLN A 177 -12.96 -7.43 -7.83
N ASP A 178 -11.79 -6.79 -7.91
CA ASP A 178 -11.49 -5.54 -7.18
C ASP A 178 -12.39 -4.39 -7.62
N TYR A 179 -12.91 -4.46 -8.85
CA TYR A 179 -13.78 -3.45 -9.43
C TYR A 179 -15.26 -3.80 -9.27
N THR A 180 -15.59 -4.91 -8.60
CA THR A 180 -16.99 -5.23 -8.28
C THR A 180 -17.59 -4.10 -7.47
N VAL A 181 -18.76 -3.63 -7.89
CA VAL A 181 -19.51 -2.59 -7.19
C VAL A 181 -20.60 -3.27 -6.36
N ALA A 182 -20.67 -2.94 -5.07
CA ALA A 182 -21.66 -3.47 -4.15
C ALA A 182 -22.45 -2.34 -3.48
N THR A 183 -23.72 -2.62 -3.17
CA THR A 183 -24.46 -1.87 -2.16
C THR A 183 -24.59 -2.77 -0.95
N LEU A 184 -24.17 -2.29 0.23
CA LEU A 184 -24.14 -3.08 1.44
C LEU A 184 -24.38 -2.22 2.68
N HIS A 185 -24.87 -2.86 3.74
CA HIS A 185 -24.90 -2.31 5.07
C HIS A 185 -23.77 -2.90 5.92
N HIS A 186 -23.18 -2.08 6.79
CA HIS A 186 -21.97 -2.41 7.55
C HIS A 186 -22.07 -1.94 9.00
N VAL A 187 -21.62 -2.80 9.92
CA VAL A 187 -21.30 -2.46 11.30
C VAL A 187 -19.86 -2.85 11.57
N LEU A 188 -19.06 -1.91 12.08
CA LEU A 188 -17.74 -2.17 12.64
C LEU A 188 -17.82 -2.06 14.17
N ILE A 189 -17.38 -3.09 14.88
CA ILE A 189 -17.04 -3.02 16.29
C ILE A 189 -15.52 -2.96 16.39
N GLY A 190 -15.01 -1.74 16.55
CA GLY A 190 -13.59 -1.44 16.51
C GLY A 190 -12.83 -1.84 17.77
N LEU A 191 -11.55 -2.18 17.62
CA LEU A 191 -10.61 -2.32 18.74
C LEU A 191 -10.22 -0.95 19.30
N GLN A 192 -10.27 0.10 18.47
CA GLN A 192 -10.13 1.49 18.87
C GLN A 192 -11.42 2.24 18.50
N TYR A 193 -11.91 3.10 19.41
CA TYR A 193 -13.11 3.90 19.16
C TYR A 193 -13.01 5.30 19.78
N GLY A 194 -13.00 6.31 18.91
CA GLY A 194 -12.80 7.71 19.28
C GLY A 194 -11.49 7.90 20.06
N ASP A 195 -11.48 8.87 20.98
CA ASP A 195 -10.31 9.17 21.83
C ASP A 195 -10.25 8.31 23.11
N LYS A 196 -11.04 7.23 23.20
CA LYS A 196 -11.20 6.44 24.43
C LYS A 196 -10.77 4.97 24.23
N LYS A 197 -10.19 4.46 25.33
CA LYS A 197 -9.80 3.08 25.70
C LYS A 197 -10.03 1.99 24.63
N GLU A 198 -8.94 1.30 24.29
CA GLU A 198 -8.95 0.13 23.43
C GLU A 198 -9.86 -0.97 23.99
N ARG A 199 -10.68 -1.58 23.13
CA ARG A 199 -11.39 -2.82 23.44
C ARG A 199 -10.46 -3.99 23.18
N THR A 200 -10.48 -4.98 24.07
CA THR A 200 -9.91 -6.29 23.77
C THR A 200 -10.69 -6.96 22.63
N LYS A 201 -10.07 -7.92 21.97
CA LYS A 201 -10.75 -8.69 20.91
C LYS A 201 -11.97 -9.43 21.45
N GLU A 202 -11.90 -9.92 22.68
CA GLU A 202 -12.97 -10.64 23.35
C GLU A 202 -14.17 -9.74 23.64
N GLU A 203 -13.92 -8.51 24.10
CA GLU A 203 -14.97 -7.50 24.32
C GLU A 203 -15.63 -7.10 23.01
N ALA A 204 -14.85 -6.81 21.97
CA ALA A 204 -15.36 -6.46 20.66
C ALA A 204 -16.19 -7.59 20.04
N LEU A 205 -15.71 -8.85 20.14
CA LEU A 205 -16.44 -10.02 19.67
C LEU A 205 -17.77 -10.22 20.42
N LYS A 206 -17.78 -10.00 21.74
CA LYS A 206 -19.00 -10.12 22.54
C LYS A 206 -20.06 -9.12 22.07
N ILE A 207 -19.67 -7.86 21.82
CA ILE A 207 -20.56 -6.83 21.29
C ILE A 207 -21.03 -7.21 19.87
N ALA A 208 -20.12 -7.65 18.99
CA ALA A 208 -20.47 -8.04 17.64
C ALA A 208 -21.47 -9.23 17.61
N LYS A 209 -21.30 -10.22 18.49
CA LYS A 209 -22.25 -11.34 18.63
C LYS A 209 -23.63 -10.87 19.12
N ASP A 210 -23.68 -9.90 20.03
CA ASP A 210 -24.95 -9.32 20.46
C ASP A 210 -25.63 -8.56 19.33
N VAL A 211 -24.89 -7.72 18.59
CA VAL A 211 -25.37 -7.02 17.40
C VAL A 211 -25.94 -8.00 16.38
N LYS A 212 -25.21 -9.08 16.05
CA LYS A 212 -25.69 -10.12 15.14
C LYS A 212 -26.99 -10.76 15.64
N SER A 213 -27.08 -11.08 16.93
CA SER A 213 -28.29 -11.64 17.55
C SER A 213 -29.50 -10.71 17.45
N GLN A 214 -29.30 -9.40 17.65
CA GLN A 214 -30.37 -8.41 17.50
C GLN A 214 -30.82 -8.31 16.03
N LEU A 215 -29.87 -8.28 15.09
CA LEU A 215 -30.15 -8.25 13.66
C LEU A 215 -30.91 -9.51 13.18
N ASP A 216 -30.52 -10.70 13.66
CA ASP A 216 -31.20 -11.95 13.33
C ASP A 216 -32.64 -12.02 13.86
N LYS A 217 -32.93 -11.29 14.95
CA LYS A 217 -34.29 -11.14 15.51
C LYS A 217 -35.12 -10.09 14.77
N GLY A 218 -34.58 -9.46 13.73
CA GLY A 218 -35.28 -8.47 12.91
C GLY A 218 -35.13 -7.02 13.38
N ALA A 219 -34.12 -6.70 14.19
CA ALA A 219 -33.78 -5.31 14.46
C ALA A 219 -33.43 -4.57 13.16
N ASP A 220 -33.79 -3.29 13.07
CA ASP A 220 -33.44 -2.46 11.92
C ASP A 220 -31.92 -2.25 11.83
N PHE A 221 -31.34 -2.55 10.66
CA PHE A 221 -29.89 -2.49 10.49
C PHE A 221 -29.36 -1.06 10.64
N ALA A 222 -30.09 -0.06 10.15
CA ALA A 222 -29.64 1.33 10.19
C ALA A 222 -29.60 1.85 11.63
N GLU A 223 -30.61 1.51 12.45
CA GLU A 223 -30.62 1.86 13.87
C GLU A 223 -29.52 1.13 14.67
N ILE A 224 -29.28 -0.14 14.36
CA ILE A 224 -28.13 -0.90 14.92
C ILE A 224 -26.81 -0.22 14.55
N ALA A 225 -26.61 0.14 13.29
CA ALA A 225 -25.39 0.79 12.83
C ALA A 225 -25.17 2.13 13.52
N LYS A 226 -26.19 2.99 13.61
CA LYS A 226 -26.10 4.27 14.34
C LYS A 226 -25.77 4.09 15.82
N THR A 227 -26.28 3.03 16.43
CA THR A 227 -26.09 2.79 17.88
C THR A 227 -24.71 2.20 18.17
N TYR A 228 -24.33 1.16 17.43
CA TYR A 228 -23.20 0.30 17.79
C TYR A 228 -21.98 0.44 16.89
N SER A 229 -22.13 0.93 15.65
CA SER A 229 -21.02 0.98 14.72
C SER A 229 -20.00 2.04 15.13
N ASP A 230 -18.73 1.67 15.00
CA ASP A 230 -17.58 2.53 15.15
C ASP A 230 -17.06 3.02 13.79
N ASP A 231 -17.69 2.60 12.67
CA ASP A 231 -17.40 3.10 11.32
C ASP A 231 -17.96 4.52 11.16
N SER A 232 -17.12 5.53 11.38
CA SER A 232 -17.51 6.94 11.27
C SER A 232 -17.94 7.37 9.87
N ALA A 233 -17.60 6.61 8.82
CA ALA A 233 -17.97 6.96 7.45
C ALA A 233 -19.45 6.68 7.15
N THR A 234 -20.03 5.66 7.80
CA THR A 234 -21.40 5.21 7.51
C THR A 234 -22.29 5.10 8.74
N LYS A 235 -21.77 5.18 9.96
CA LYS A 235 -22.59 5.14 11.19
C LYS A 235 -23.85 6.01 11.11
N GLU A 236 -23.67 7.29 10.78
CA GLU A 236 -24.77 8.27 10.73
C GLU A 236 -25.75 8.05 9.57
N ASN A 237 -25.34 7.33 8.52
CA ASN A 237 -26.20 6.99 7.38
C ASN A 237 -26.80 5.58 7.48
N GLY A 238 -26.73 4.94 8.66
CA GLY A 238 -27.28 3.61 8.88
C GLY A 238 -26.37 2.46 8.43
N GLY A 239 -25.07 2.71 8.32
CA GLY A 239 -24.09 1.72 7.87
C GLY A 239 -24.11 1.50 6.36
N LEU A 240 -24.81 2.34 5.59
CA LEU A 240 -25.04 2.14 4.16
C LEU A 240 -23.84 2.62 3.33
N TYR A 241 -23.23 1.68 2.62
CA TYR A 241 -22.35 1.97 1.50
C TYR A 241 -23.09 1.76 0.18
N GLU A 242 -23.28 2.84 -0.57
CA GLU A 242 -23.79 2.79 -1.95
C GLU A 242 -22.64 2.82 -2.96
N ASN A 243 -22.73 2.01 -4.00
CA ASN A 243 -21.73 1.94 -5.08
C ASN A 243 -20.30 1.71 -4.59
N PHE A 244 -20.14 0.88 -3.55
CA PHE A 244 -18.86 0.53 -2.96
C PHE A 244 -18.03 -0.30 -3.93
N THR A 245 -16.86 0.20 -4.32
CA THR A 245 -15.90 -0.58 -5.11
C THR A 245 -15.14 -1.50 -4.16
N VAL A 246 -15.31 -2.81 -4.30
CA VAL A 246 -14.86 -3.80 -3.31
C VAL A 246 -13.34 -3.76 -3.06
N GLY A 247 -12.54 -3.54 -4.09
CA GLY A 247 -11.08 -3.45 -4.00
C GLY A 247 -10.56 -2.08 -3.58
N GLN A 248 -11.43 -1.10 -3.30
CA GLN A 248 -11.00 0.23 -2.86
C GLN A 248 -10.31 0.20 -1.48
N TYR A 249 -10.66 -0.77 -0.63
CA TYR A 249 -10.09 -0.91 0.70
C TYR A 249 -9.45 -2.29 0.87
N ASN A 250 -8.13 -2.32 1.00
CA ASN A 250 -7.35 -3.53 1.29
C ASN A 250 -7.41 -3.88 2.78
N ILE A 251 -8.60 -4.24 3.26
CA ILE A 251 -8.78 -4.82 4.59
C ILE A 251 -8.86 -6.34 4.41
N ASN A 252 -7.85 -7.04 4.90
CA ASN A 252 -7.77 -8.51 4.80
C ASN A 252 -9.06 -9.16 5.33
N GLY A 253 -9.62 -10.08 4.56
CA GLY A 253 -10.87 -10.77 4.87
C GLY A 253 -12.15 -10.00 4.49
N PHE A 254 -12.18 -8.67 4.54
CA PHE A 254 -13.40 -7.89 4.26
C PHE A 254 -13.88 -8.06 2.81
N LYS A 255 -12.98 -7.89 1.84
CA LYS A 255 -13.28 -8.07 0.41
C LYS A 255 -13.88 -9.46 0.13
N GLU A 256 -13.28 -10.51 0.67
CA GLU A 256 -13.73 -11.88 0.45
C GLU A 256 -15.15 -12.11 0.99
N GLN A 257 -15.43 -11.60 2.20
CA GLN A 257 -16.77 -11.65 2.78
C GLN A 257 -17.80 -10.94 1.91
N VAL A 258 -17.51 -9.71 1.45
CA VAL A 258 -18.42 -8.97 0.57
C VAL A 258 -18.64 -9.69 -0.76
N LEU A 259 -17.62 -10.33 -1.35
CA LEU A 259 -17.74 -11.04 -2.63
C LEU A 259 -18.46 -12.39 -2.54
N THR A 260 -18.42 -13.05 -1.38
CA THR A 260 -18.93 -14.43 -1.23
C THR A 260 -20.27 -14.51 -0.50
N LEU A 261 -20.59 -13.56 0.39
CA LEU A 261 -21.82 -13.59 1.18
C LEU A 261 -23.06 -13.62 0.29
N PRO A 262 -24.06 -14.49 0.50
CA PRO A 262 -25.29 -14.46 -0.28
C PRO A 262 -26.01 -13.10 -0.12
N LEU A 263 -26.65 -12.63 -1.20
CA LEU A 263 -27.35 -11.35 -1.16
C LEU A 263 -28.46 -11.35 -0.09
N ASN A 264 -28.62 -10.21 0.57
CA ASN A 264 -29.57 -9.95 1.64
C ASN A 264 -29.40 -10.84 2.89
N LYS A 265 -28.30 -11.59 3.00
CA LYS A 265 -27.94 -12.29 4.24
C LYS A 265 -27.03 -11.41 5.09
N ILE A 266 -27.20 -11.53 6.40
CA ILE A 266 -26.35 -10.89 7.40
C ILE A 266 -25.21 -11.86 7.72
N SER A 267 -23.96 -11.41 7.57
CA SER A 267 -22.79 -12.22 7.87
C SER A 267 -22.69 -12.53 9.36
N ASP A 268 -22.00 -13.61 9.71
CA ASP A 268 -21.45 -13.71 11.06
C ASP A 268 -20.38 -12.63 11.30
N PRO A 269 -20.09 -12.27 12.57
CA PRO A 269 -18.97 -11.40 12.87
C PRO A 269 -17.65 -11.99 12.37
N PHE A 270 -16.90 -11.23 11.58
CA PHE A 270 -15.58 -11.63 11.09
C PHE A 270 -14.52 -10.59 11.49
N GLU A 271 -13.33 -11.08 11.82
CA GLU A 271 -12.23 -10.28 12.36
C GLU A 271 -11.38 -9.66 11.24
N THR A 272 -10.96 -8.42 11.44
CA THR A 272 -9.89 -7.76 10.69
C THR A 272 -8.96 -7.03 11.67
N THR A 273 -7.93 -6.35 11.16
CA THR A 273 -7.04 -5.51 11.98
C THR A 273 -7.76 -4.36 12.68
N LEU A 274 -8.94 -3.95 12.20
CA LEU A 274 -9.73 -2.86 12.80
C LEU A 274 -10.66 -3.34 13.91
N GLY A 275 -11.05 -4.62 13.91
CA GLY A 275 -12.02 -5.19 14.84
C GLY A 275 -12.94 -6.19 14.15
N TYR A 276 -14.20 -6.25 14.60
CA TYR A 276 -15.19 -7.20 14.08
C TYR A 276 -16.19 -6.50 13.17
N HIS A 277 -16.43 -7.09 12.02
CA HIS A 277 -17.34 -6.56 11.01
C HIS A 277 -18.57 -7.46 10.88
N ILE A 278 -19.70 -6.83 10.63
CA ILE A 278 -20.95 -7.49 10.24
C ILE A 278 -21.46 -6.76 9.01
N VAL A 279 -21.76 -7.51 7.95
CA VAL A 279 -22.24 -6.93 6.69
C VAL A 279 -23.51 -7.60 6.20
N LYS A 280 -24.32 -6.84 5.47
CA LYS A 280 -25.43 -7.34 4.65
C LYS A 280 -25.26 -6.78 3.26
N VAL A 281 -25.07 -7.65 2.26
CA VAL A 281 -24.83 -7.22 0.88
C VAL A 281 -26.16 -7.21 0.13
N ASP A 282 -26.63 -6.05 -0.29
CA ASP A 282 -27.92 -5.88 -0.97
C ASP A 282 -27.81 -6.17 -2.46
N SER A 283 -26.71 -5.71 -3.07
CA SER A 283 -26.44 -5.98 -4.48
C SER A 283 -24.94 -6.07 -4.75
N ARG A 284 -24.59 -6.81 -5.81
CA ARG A 284 -23.24 -6.85 -6.38
C ARG A 284 -23.35 -6.83 -7.89
N LYS A 285 -22.49 -6.05 -8.52
CA LYS A 285 -22.39 -5.94 -9.96
C LYS A 285 -20.93 -5.99 -10.36
N GLU A 286 -20.60 -6.96 -11.20
CA GLU A 286 -19.30 -6.97 -11.87
C GLU A 286 -19.18 -5.76 -12.79
N THR A 287 -18.03 -5.10 -12.71
CA THR A 287 -17.67 -4.02 -13.63
C THR A 287 -17.02 -4.61 -14.86
N THR A 288 -17.30 -4.06 -16.04
CA THR A 288 -16.56 -4.35 -17.28
C THR A 288 -15.51 -3.28 -17.54
N PHE A 289 -14.52 -3.57 -18.38
CA PHE A 289 -13.46 -2.61 -18.69
C PHE A 289 -14.00 -1.25 -19.19
N ASP A 290 -15.03 -1.28 -20.03
CA ASP A 290 -15.66 -0.07 -20.59
C ASP A 290 -16.44 0.74 -19.55
N GLN A 291 -16.77 0.14 -18.39
CA GLN A 291 -17.44 0.82 -17.28
C GLN A 291 -16.44 1.48 -16.32
N LEU A 292 -15.13 1.24 -16.48
CA LEU A 292 -14.14 1.90 -15.67
C LEU A 292 -14.18 3.41 -15.89
N THR A 293 -14.13 4.15 -14.80
CA THR A 293 -13.96 5.60 -14.87
C THR A 293 -12.57 5.93 -15.42
N LYS A 294 -12.42 7.13 -16.00
CA LYS A 294 -11.09 7.63 -16.41
C LYS A 294 -10.09 7.53 -15.27
N GLU A 295 -10.52 7.85 -14.06
CA GLU A 295 -9.69 7.83 -12.87
C GLU A 295 -9.23 6.42 -12.47
N GLN A 296 -10.12 5.42 -12.55
CA GLN A 296 -9.75 4.02 -12.34
C GLN A 296 -8.71 3.55 -13.37
N LYS A 297 -8.87 3.95 -14.64
CA LYS A 297 -7.87 3.65 -15.69
C LYS A 297 -6.53 4.33 -15.42
N GLU A 298 -6.52 5.60 -15.00
CA GLU A 298 -5.28 6.30 -14.64
C GLU A 298 -4.59 5.67 -13.43
N ILE A 299 -5.33 5.18 -12.43
CA ILE A 299 -4.74 4.44 -11.29
C ILE A 299 -4.08 3.14 -11.76
N ILE A 300 -4.76 2.36 -12.62
CA ILE A 300 -4.18 1.13 -13.19
C ILE A 300 -2.91 1.48 -13.97
N LYS A 301 -2.98 2.52 -14.81
CA LYS A 301 -1.87 3.00 -15.62
C LYS A 301 -0.67 3.40 -14.77
N TYR A 302 -0.91 4.18 -13.72
CA TYR A 302 0.11 4.58 -12.76
C TYR A 302 0.77 3.37 -12.08
N ASN A 303 -0.02 2.42 -11.60
CA ASN A 303 0.50 1.20 -10.97
C ASN A 303 1.33 0.35 -11.93
N LEU A 304 0.94 0.29 -13.21
CA LEU A 304 1.72 -0.38 -14.25
C LEU A 304 3.02 0.36 -14.55
N GLY A 305 3.02 1.70 -14.59
CA GLY A 305 4.23 2.50 -14.74
C GLY A 305 5.19 2.31 -13.57
N ALA A 306 4.68 2.33 -12.33
CA ALA A 306 5.45 2.01 -11.14
C ALA A 306 6.06 0.60 -11.20
N ALA A 307 5.27 -0.40 -11.60
CA ALA A 307 5.74 -1.77 -11.77
C ALA A 307 6.85 -1.90 -12.84
N LYS A 308 6.84 -1.06 -13.87
CA LYS A 308 7.96 -1.00 -14.85
C LYS A 308 9.24 -0.45 -14.22
N ILE A 309 9.14 0.56 -13.34
CA ILE A 309 10.30 1.07 -12.56
C ILE A 309 10.83 -0.02 -11.62
N ASP A 310 9.94 -0.69 -10.90
CA ASP A 310 10.32 -1.77 -9.99
C ASP A 310 11.00 -2.91 -10.76
N ASN A 311 10.44 -3.31 -11.89
CA ASN A 311 11.05 -4.32 -12.76
C ASN A 311 12.44 -3.89 -13.25
N PHE A 312 12.61 -2.62 -13.61
CA PHE A 312 13.90 -2.07 -14.01
C PHE A 312 14.92 -2.15 -12.85
N ILE A 313 14.55 -1.72 -11.64
CA ILE A 313 15.40 -1.77 -10.45
C ILE A 313 15.82 -3.21 -10.13
N GLN A 314 14.88 -4.16 -10.20
CA GLN A 314 15.15 -5.55 -9.84
C GLN A 314 15.99 -6.29 -10.89
N ASN A 315 15.70 -6.09 -12.17
CA ASN A 315 16.20 -6.98 -13.22
C ASN A 315 17.25 -6.36 -14.14
N GLN A 316 17.24 -5.03 -14.31
CA GLN A 316 18.06 -4.34 -15.33
C GLN A 316 19.12 -3.43 -14.70
N LEU A 317 18.86 -2.89 -13.51
CA LEU A 317 19.75 -1.93 -12.86
C LEU A 317 21.15 -2.48 -12.60
N LYS A 318 21.27 -3.79 -12.32
CA LYS A 318 22.57 -4.47 -12.14
C LYS A 318 23.50 -4.32 -13.35
N ASP A 319 22.95 -4.23 -14.56
CA ASP A 319 23.73 -4.09 -15.79
C ASP A 319 24.13 -2.62 -16.05
N ILE A 320 23.52 -1.69 -15.31
CA ILE A 320 23.77 -0.25 -15.36
C ILE A 320 24.80 0.16 -14.29
N ILE A 321 24.73 -0.45 -13.11
CA ILE A 321 25.67 -0.21 -12.01
C ILE A 321 27.06 -0.72 -12.40
N GLN A 322 28.08 0.12 -12.24
CA GLN A 322 29.48 -0.27 -12.43
C GLN A 322 30.15 -0.58 -11.10
N LYS A 323 29.90 0.24 -10.07
CA LYS A 323 30.45 0.05 -8.72
C LYS A 323 29.56 0.75 -7.68
N ILE A 324 29.39 0.12 -6.52
CA ILE A 324 28.89 0.75 -5.29
C ILE A 324 30.00 0.65 -4.22
N ASP A 325 30.33 1.76 -3.59
CA ASP A 325 31.40 1.95 -2.58
C ASP A 325 30.78 2.57 -1.31
N LEU A 326 29.94 1.78 -0.66
CA LEU A 326 29.33 2.12 0.63
C LEU A 326 30.11 1.48 1.78
N PRO A 327 30.15 2.12 2.97
CA PRO A 327 30.69 1.49 4.17
C PRO A 327 29.94 0.19 4.46
N LYS A 328 30.65 -0.93 4.56
CA LYS A 328 30.07 -2.18 5.05
C LYS A 328 29.54 -1.92 6.47
N THR A 329 28.23 -2.03 6.65
CA THR A 329 27.59 -1.90 7.97
C THR A 329 26.87 -3.21 8.23
N ASP A 330 27.24 -3.87 9.33
CA ASP A 330 26.86 -5.25 9.69
C ASP A 330 25.37 -5.44 10.05
N ALA A 331 24.52 -4.45 9.76
CA ALA A 331 23.08 -4.60 9.89
C ALA A 331 22.58 -5.48 8.73
N LYS A 332 22.53 -6.80 8.97
CA LYS A 332 21.83 -7.74 8.09
C LYS A 332 20.45 -7.18 7.78
N GLN A 333 20.04 -7.26 6.51
CA GLN A 333 18.65 -7.15 6.13
C GLN A 333 17.84 -8.08 7.08
N PRO A 334 16.67 -7.68 7.58
CA PRO A 334 15.79 -8.63 8.24
C PRO A 334 15.33 -9.65 7.19
N GLU A 335 16.15 -10.67 6.97
CA GLU A 335 15.79 -11.86 6.20
C GLU A 335 15.06 -12.83 7.13
N ASP A 336 13.86 -13.22 6.69
CA ASP A 336 13.25 -14.54 6.95
C ASP A 336 12.81 -14.88 8.39
N SER A 337 12.45 -13.89 9.22
CA SER A 337 11.76 -14.17 10.49
C SER A 337 10.34 -14.75 10.31
N ALA A 338 9.78 -14.75 9.10
CA ALA A 338 8.52 -15.43 8.77
C ALA A 338 8.67 -16.95 8.57
N LYS A 339 9.89 -17.50 8.45
CA LYS A 339 10.09 -18.96 8.32
C LYS A 339 10.41 -19.68 9.64
N LYS A 340 10.58 -18.98 10.76
CA LYS A 340 10.91 -19.61 12.05
C LYS A 340 9.74 -19.84 13.00
N GLU A 341 8.50 -19.63 12.56
CA GLU A 341 7.30 -20.08 13.29
C GLU A 341 6.66 -21.37 12.72
N LYS A 342 7.31 -22.01 11.74
CA LYS A 342 6.96 -23.37 11.30
C LYS A 342 8.15 -24.29 11.45
N THR A 343 8.39 -24.75 12.67
CA THR A 343 9.03 -26.03 13.03
C THR A 343 9.20 -26.08 14.54
N GLY A 344 8.18 -26.57 15.25
CA GLY A 344 8.23 -26.65 16.71
C GLY A 344 6.93 -27.02 17.39
N SER A 345 6.18 -28.00 16.88
CA SER A 345 5.44 -28.91 17.76
C SER A 345 5.12 -30.17 16.98
N GLU A 346 5.68 -31.26 17.48
CA GLU A 346 5.65 -32.59 16.91
C GLU A 346 4.23 -33.14 16.78
N ALA A 347 4.05 -33.94 15.75
CA ALA A 347 2.90 -34.81 15.57
C ALA A 347 2.76 -35.78 16.76
N LYS A 348 1.54 -35.91 17.29
CA LYS A 348 1.01 -37.22 17.68
C LYS A 348 -0.43 -37.39 17.24
N ASP A 349 -0.56 -38.44 16.43
CA ASP A 349 -1.69 -39.34 16.28
C ASP A 349 -3.01 -38.81 15.71
N GLY A 350 -3.30 -39.36 14.52
CA GLY A 350 -4.50 -39.08 13.78
C GLY A 350 -5.73 -39.80 14.32
N LYS A 351 -6.87 -39.17 14.04
CA LYS A 351 -8.09 -39.84 13.60
C LYS A 351 -9.01 -38.78 12.99
N SER A 352 -9.39 -38.97 11.73
CA SER A 352 -10.48 -38.24 11.09
C SER A 352 -11.78 -38.38 11.88
N PRO A 353 -12.65 -37.36 11.85
CA PRO A 353 -14.08 -37.57 12.03
C PRO A 353 -14.83 -37.24 10.73
N GLN A 354 -15.40 -38.29 10.14
CA GLN A 354 -16.60 -38.25 9.28
C GLN A 354 -17.85 -38.31 10.21
N PRO A 355 -19.07 -38.08 9.70
CA PRO A 355 -19.96 -37.00 10.13
C PRO A 355 -20.94 -37.38 11.25
N TYR A 356 -21.56 -36.33 11.80
CA TYR A 356 -22.62 -36.36 12.80
C TYR A 356 -23.76 -37.34 12.46
N THR A 357 -24.04 -38.26 13.37
CA THR A 357 -25.35 -38.92 13.50
C THR A 357 -25.84 -38.86 14.94
N GLU A 358 -27.02 -38.29 15.07
CA GLU A 358 -27.89 -38.13 16.23
C GLU A 358 -28.23 -39.48 16.92
N LYS A 359 -28.15 -39.55 18.26
CA LYS A 359 -28.81 -40.60 19.05
C LYS A 359 -29.39 -40.09 20.37
N VAL A 360 -30.71 -40.08 20.35
CA VAL A 360 -31.74 -40.15 21.39
C VAL A 360 -31.31 -40.86 22.69
N GLU A 361 -31.56 -40.18 23.82
CA GLU A 361 -31.55 -40.70 25.19
C GLU A 361 -32.63 -41.78 25.41
N LYS A 362 -32.26 -42.89 26.04
CA LYS A 362 -33.19 -43.76 26.77
C LYS A 362 -32.60 -44.07 28.14
N ALA A 363 -33.26 -43.57 29.16
CA ALA A 363 -32.92 -43.72 30.57
C ALA A 363 -33.11 -45.17 31.06
N GLU A 364 -32.31 -45.46 32.08
CA GLU A 364 -32.02 -46.74 32.71
C GLU A 364 -33.23 -47.39 33.39
N GLY A 365 -33.19 -48.72 33.42
CA GLY A 365 -34.02 -49.52 34.31
C GLY A 365 -33.39 -49.62 35.70
N THR A 366 -34.24 -49.55 36.73
CA THR A 366 -33.95 -50.02 38.08
C THR A 366 -34.81 -51.25 38.38
N SER A 367 -34.12 -52.31 38.79
CA SER A 367 -34.68 -53.57 39.31
C SER A 367 -34.84 -53.45 40.82
N GLY A 368 -35.96 -53.92 41.37
CA GLY A 368 -36.12 -54.09 42.81
C GLY A 368 -37.50 -54.58 43.26
N LYS A 369 -37.68 -55.91 43.19
CA LYS A 369 -38.61 -56.80 43.92
C LYS A 369 -40.08 -56.44 44.10
#